data_AF-A0A0J8YIQ1-F1
#
_entry.id   AF-A0A0J8YIQ1-F1
#
_cell.length_a   1.000
_cell.length_b   1.000
_cell.length_c   1.000
_cell.angle_alpha   90.00
_cell.angle_beta   90.00
_cell.angle_gamma   90.00
#
_symmetry.space_group_name_H-M   'P 1'
#
loop_
_entity.id
_entity.type
_entity.pdbx_description
1 polymer ?
#
loop_
_entity_poly.entity_id
_entity_poly.type
_entity_poly.pdbx_seq_one_letter_code
_entity_poly.pdbx_strand_id
1 'polypeptide(L)' 'MKVQVAHLYHGNQFRGYGLAVNGEVIDQVASIDISTQPGKIPTATVVFYLDEEMIDNPVRIDLYKSKCQR' A
#
# COMPACT_ATOMS: atom_id res chain seq x y z
N MET A 1 -9.47 0.52 7.89
CA MET A 1 -8.58 0.55 6.71
C MET A 1 -8.92 -0.61 5.81
N LYS A 2 -9.31 -0.35 4.56
CA LYS A 2 -9.43 -1.38 3.53
C LYS A 2 -8.35 -1.11 2.49
N VAL A 3 -7.34 -1.99 2.46
CA VAL A 3 -6.33 -1.99 1.38
C VAL A 3 -6.99 -2.56 0.13
N GLN A 4 -6.80 -1.89 -1.00
CA GLN A 4 -7.39 -2.26 -2.28
C GLN A 4 -6.32 -2.16 -3.36
N VAL A 5 -6.38 -3.03 -4.37
CA VAL A 5 -5.57 -2.87 -5.59
C VAL A 5 -6.25 -1.84 -6.47
N ALA A 6 -5.52 -0.82 -6.89
CA ALA A 6 -5.97 0.21 -7.81
C ALA A 6 -5.43 -0.06 -9.22
N HIS A 7 -6.27 0.15 -10.24
CA HIS A 7 -5.80 0.22 -11.62
C HIS A 7 -5.36 1.66 -11.90
N LEU A 8 -4.12 1.84 -12.34
CA LEU A 8 -3.55 3.13 -12.68
C LEU A 8 -3.76 3.40 -14.17
N TYR A 9 -4.31 4.56 -14.50
CA TYR A 9 -4.55 4.99 -15.87
C TYR A 9 -3.92 6.36 -16.12
N HIS A 10 -3.41 6.57 -17.34
CA HIS A 10 -3.07 7.89 -17.86
C HIS A 10 -4.00 8.19 -19.04
N GLY A 11 -4.98 9.06 -18.82
CA GLY A 11 -6.13 9.17 -19.72
C GLY A 11 -6.87 7.83 -19.78
N ASN A 12 -7.05 7.28 -20.98
CA ASN A 12 -7.69 5.97 -21.19
C ASN A 12 -6.69 4.80 -21.24
N GLN A 13 -5.40 5.04 -21.02
CA GLN A 13 -4.37 4.02 -21.13
C GLN A 13 -4.05 3.41 -19.77
N PHE A 14 -4.20 2.08 -19.64
CA PHE A 14 -3.75 1.34 -18.46
C PHE A 14 -2.23 1.41 -18.33
N ARG A 15 -1.74 1.77 -17.13
CA ARG A 15 -0.31 1.93 -16.82
C ARG A 15 0.20 0.93 -15.79
N GLY A 16 -0.68 0.28 -15.04
CA GLY A 16 -0.30 -0.74 -14.09
C GLY A 16 -1.18 -0.76 -12.85
N TYR A 17 -0.64 -1.31 -11.77
CA TYR A 17 -1.35 -1.46 -10.50
C TYR A 17 -0.73 -0.57 -9.44
N GLY A 18 -1.56 -0.08 -8.51
CA GLY A 18 -1.17 0.60 -7.28
C GLY A 18 -1.85 -0.04 -6.08
N LEU A 19 -1.41 0.30 -4.86
CA LEU A 19 -2.20 0.04 -3.66
C LEU A 19 -2.96 1.30 -3.28
N ALA A 20 -4.19 1.15 -2.81
CA ALA A 20 -5.00 2.23 -2.30
C ALA A 20 -5.49 1.93 -0.87
N VAL A 21 -5.52 2.95 -0.04
CA VAL A 21 -6.11 2.92 1.30
C VAL A 21 -7.24 3.92 1.33
N ASN A 22 -8.44 3.44 1.68
CA ASN A 22 -9.66 4.27 1.74
C ASN A 22 -9.97 5.01 0.41
N GLY A 23 -9.56 4.45 -0.74
CA GLY A 23 -9.82 5.03 -2.06
C GLY A 23 -8.72 5.96 -2.59
N GLU A 24 -7.73 6.28 -1.77
CA GLU A 24 -6.56 7.07 -2.18
C GLU A 24 -5.39 6.13 -2.48
N VAL A 25 -4.72 6.35 -3.62
CA VAL A 25 -3.54 5.59 -4.02
C VAL A 25 -2.38 5.96 -3.08
N ILE A 26 -1.70 4.95 -2.54
CA ILE A 26 -0.46 5.14 -1.79
C ILE A 26 0.60 5.58 -2.79
N ASP A 27 1.19 6.74 -2.53
CA ASP A 27 2.25 7.29 -3.37
C ASP A 27 3.55 6.46 -3.24
N GLN A 28 4.52 6.74 -4.11
CA GLN A 28 5.87 6.16 -4.10
C GLN A 28 5.95 4.65 -4.35
N VAL A 29 4.89 4.03 -4.86
CA VAL A 29 4.94 2.65 -5.34
C VAL A 29 5.89 2.56 -6.55
N ALA A 30 7.00 1.85 -6.36
CA ALA A 30 8.00 1.60 -7.40
C ALA A 30 7.61 0.43 -8.30
N SER A 31 7.09 -0.65 -7.70
CA SER A 31 6.65 -1.83 -8.44
C SER A 31 5.66 -2.66 -7.64
N ILE A 32 4.83 -3.41 -8.37
CA ILE A 32 3.91 -4.42 -7.82
C ILE A 32 4.08 -5.71 -8.60
N ASP A 33 4.39 -6.80 -7.92
CA ASP A 33 4.35 -8.15 -8.44
C ASP A 33 3.14 -8.90 -7.88
N ILE A 34 2.30 -9.46 -8.74
CA ILE A 34 1.10 -10.19 -8.34
C ILE A 34 1.29 -11.66 -8.69
N SER A 35 1.33 -12.51 -7.66
CA SER A 35 1.43 -13.95 -7.82
C SER A 35 0.05 -14.59 -7.72
N THR A 36 -0.35 -15.25 -8.81
CA THR A 36 -1.56 -16.05 -8.87
C THR A 36 -1.19 -17.50 -9.18
N GLN A 37 -1.64 -18.44 -8.35
CA GLN A 37 -1.45 -19.87 -8.57
C GLN A 37 -2.81 -20.58 -8.42
N PRO A 38 -3.15 -21.55 -9.29
CA PRO A 38 -4.39 -22.30 -9.18
C PRO A 38 -4.57 -22.91 -7.78
N GLY A 39 -5.74 -22.71 -7.18
CA GLY A 39 -6.06 -23.24 -5.85
C GLY A 39 -5.39 -22.51 -4.68
N LYS A 40 -4.64 -21.43 -4.92
CA LYS A 40 -4.03 -20.59 -3.87
C LYS A 40 -4.62 -19.19 -3.83
N ILE A 41 -4.56 -18.58 -2.65
CA ILE A 41 -4.93 -17.17 -2.48
C ILE A 41 -3.89 -16.31 -3.22
N PRO A 42 -4.32 -15.39 -4.11
CA PRO A 42 -3.41 -14.44 -4.75
C PRO A 42 -2.64 -13.60 -3.74
N THR A 43 -1.36 -13.36 -3.99
CA THR A 43 -0.52 -12.47 -3.17
C THR A 43 0.05 -11.34 -4.02
N ALA A 44 0.29 -10.19 -3.39
CA ALA A 44 0.97 -9.07 -4.03
C ALA A 44 2.19 -8.66 -3.20
N THR A 45 3.33 -8.50 -3.87
CA THR A 45 4.53 -7.90 -3.31
C THR A 45 4.66 -6.49 -3.87
N VAL A 46 4.82 -5.51 -2.98
CA VAL A 46 4.90 -4.10 -3.36
C VAL A 46 6.21 -3.52 -2.87
N VAL A 47 6.91 -2.86 -3.79
CA VAL A 47 8.14 -2.12 -3.49
C VAL A 47 7.79 -0.65 -3.48
N PHE A 48 8.18 0.04 -2.42
CA PHE A 48 8.04 1.49 -2.27
C PHE A 48 9.42 2.14 -2.34
N TYR A 49 9.49 3.31 -2.96
CA TYR A 49 10.57 4.24 -2.68
C TYR A 49 10.36 4.82 -1.29
N LEU A 50 11.46 4.99 -0.56
CA LEU A 50 11.48 5.74 0.68
C LEU A 50 12.22 7.04 0.36
N ASP A 51 11.57 8.17 0.55
CA ASP A 51 12.23 9.47 0.46
C ASP A 51 12.80 9.91 1.81
N GLU A 52 13.60 10.97 1.77
CA GLU A 52 14.26 11.52 2.96
C GLU A 52 13.25 12.04 3.99
N GLU A 53 12.14 12.64 3.58
CA GLU A 53 11.10 13.13 4.51
C GLU A 53 10.45 11.98 5.31
N MET A 54 10.18 10.84 4.66
CA MET A 54 9.65 9.64 5.28
C MET A 54 10.63 9.02 6.28
N ILE A 55 11.93 9.09 6.00
CA ILE A 55 12.98 8.53 6.85
C ILE A 55 13.26 9.45 8.03
N ASP A 56 13.29 10.76 7.82
CA ASP A 56 13.67 11.74 8.83
C ASP A 56 12.55 12.02 9.83
N ASN A 57 11.28 11.91 9.41
CA ASN A 57 10.12 12.10 10.27
C ASN A 57 9.15 10.90 10.23
N PRO A 58 9.57 9.72 10.72
CA PRO A 58 8.72 8.54 10.66
C PRO A 58 7.52 8.70 11.60
N VAL A 59 6.32 8.40 11.09
CA VAL A 59 5.12 8.33 11.91
C VAL A 59 5.22 7.11 12.83
N ARG A 60 5.33 7.36 14.14
CA ARG A 60 5.27 6.31 15.16
C ARG A 60 3.82 5.91 15.40
N ILE A 61 3.46 4.68 15.04
CA ILE A 61 2.15 4.10 15.33
C ILE A 61 2.31 3.05 16.43
N ASP A 62 1.90 3.39 17.65
CA ASP A 62 1.87 2.44 18.76
C ASP A 62 0.61 1.55 18.66
N LEU A 63 0.82 0.25 18.44
CA LEU A 63 -0.27 -0.73 18.27
C LEU A 63 -0.90 -1.20 19.60
N TYR A 64 -0.37 -0.74 20.74
CA TYR A 64 -0.90 -1.06 22.05
C TYR A 64 -2.03 -0.08 22.42
N LYS A 65 -3.26 -0.61 22.50
CA LYS A 65 -4.36 0.09 23.20
C LYS A 65 -4.07 0.08 24.70
N SER A 66 -3.52 1.16 25.23
CA SER A 66 -3.62 1.41 26.66
C SER A 66 -5.04 1.88 26.99
N LYS A 67 -5.96 0.94 27.21
CA LYS A 67 -7.01 1.19 28.20
C LYS A 67 -6.40 0.98 29.57
N CYS A 68 -5.90 2.04 30.18
CA CYS A 68 -5.89 2.18 31.63
C CYS A 68 -6.61 3.49 31.97
N GLN A 69 -7.93 3.43 31.99
CA GLN A 69 -8.71 4.25 32.90
C GLN A 69 -8.84 3.44 34.19
N ARG A 70 -8.06 3.80 35.21
CA ARG A 70 -8.51 3.90 36.60
C ARG A 70 -7.41 4.55 37.44
#